data_AF-A0A1F8M171-F1
#
_entry.id   AF-A0A1F8M171-F1
#
_cell.length_a   1.000
_cell.length_b   1.000
_cell.length_c   1.000
_cell.angle_alpha   90.00
_cell.angle_beta   90.00
_cell.angle_gamma   90.00
#
_symmetry.space_group_name_H-M   'P 1'
#
loop_
_entity.id
_entity.type
_entity.pdbx_description
1 polymer ?
#
loop_
_entity_poly.entity_id
_entity_poly.type
_entity_poly.pdbx_seq_one_letter_code
_entity_poly.pdbx_strand_id
1 'polypeptide(L)' 'MRRVFSFFTGMIIGGLVGATIAILIAPTSGEEVRTQLQERSIRLRDEIKAVADARRAELERELATLRAPYKKE' A
#
# COMPACT_ATOMS: atom_id res chain seq x y z
N MET A 1 -4.38 -45.00 0.15
CA MET A 1 -5.22 -44.02 0.89
C MET A 1 -4.71 -43.67 2.29
N ARG A 2 -4.24 -44.63 3.12
CA ARG A 2 -3.82 -44.35 4.52
C ARG A 2 -2.68 -43.32 4.69
N ARG A 3 -1.69 -43.29 3.78
CA ARG A 3 -0.58 -42.31 3.83
C ARG A 3 -1.02 -40.86 3.58
N VAL A 4 -1.99 -40.68 2.69
CA VAL A 4 -2.54 -39.36 2.39
C VAL A 4 -3.31 -38.84 3.62
N PHE A 5 -4.09 -39.71 4.26
CA PHE A 5 -4.79 -39.37 5.49
C PHE A 5 -3.82 -38.96 6.63
N SER A 6 -2.75 -39.73 6.86
CA SER A 6 -1.75 -39.37 7.88
C SER A 6 -1.04 -38.05 7.60
N PHE A 7 -0.81 -37.71 6.32
CA PHE A 7 -0.25 -36.42 5.93
C PHE A 7 -1.21 -35.26 6.24
N PHE A 8 -2.50 -35.39 5.89
CA PHE A 8 -3.50 -34.36 6.21
C PHE A 8 -3.67 -34.17 7.72
N THR A 9 -3.65 -35.27 8.50
CA THR A 9 -3.68 -35.18 9.97
C THR A 9 -2.46 -34.42 10.50
N GLY A 10 -1.26 -34.72 9.99
CA GLY A 10 -0.03 -34.00 10.36
C GLY A 10 -0.07 -32.52 9.97
N MET A 11 -0.59 -32.20 8.78
CA MET A 11 -0.76 -30.81 8.31
C MET A 11 -1.73 -30.03 9.19
N ILE A 12 -2.86 -30.62 9.58
CA ILE A 12 -3.85 -29.96 10.45
C ILE A 12 -3.24 -29.70 11.82
N ILE A 13 -2.59 -30.69 12.43
CA ILE A 13 -1.96 -30.54 13.75
C ILE A 13 -0.82 -29.53 13.70
N GLY A 14 0.07 -29.63 12.71
CA GLY A 14 1.17 -28.68 12.53
C GLY A 14 0.67 -27.27 12.23
N GLY A 15 -0.39 -27.13 11.44
CA GLY A 15 -1.03 -25.86 11.15
C GLY A 15 -1.67 -25.23 12.38
N LEU A 16 -2.35 -26.01 13.23
CA LEU A 16 -2.90 -25.53 14.49
C LEU A 16 -1.80 -25.05 15.45
N VAL A 17 -0.75 -25.86 15.64
CA VAL A 17 0.39 -25.49 16.50
C VAL A 17 1.07 -24.22 15.96
N GLY A 18 1.35 -24.18 14.66
CA GLY A 18 1.95 -23.01 14.01
C GLY A 18 1.08 -21.75 14.15
N ALA A 19 -0.24 -21.87 13.96
CA ALA A 19 -1.18 -20.77 14.12
C ALA A 19 -1.22 -20.24 15.56
N THR A 20 -1.23 -21.13 16.57
CA THR A 20 -1.20 -20.69 17.98
C THR A 20 0.09 -19.93 18.32
N ILE A 21 1.24 -20.40 17.83
CA ILE A 21 2.52 -19.71 18.02
C ILE A 21 2.51 -18.36 17.30
N ALA A 22 2.00 -18.30 16.07
CA ALA A 22 1.91 -17.05 15.30
C ALA A 22 1.02 -16.00 15.98
N ILE A 23 -0.07 -16.42 16.64
CA ILE A 23 -0.95 -15.53 17.40
C ILE A 23 -0.25 -15.06 18.68
N LEU A 24 0.43 -15.94 19.41
CA LEU A 24 1.14 -15.59 20.65
C LEU A 24 2.35 -14.67 20.40
N ILE A 25 3.03 -14.85 19.27
CA ILE A 25 4.21 -14.08 18.87
C ILE A 25 3.83 -12.96 17.89
N ALA A 26 2.53 -12.69 17.68
CA ALA A 26 2.09 -11.60 16.82
C ALA A 26 2.76 -10.29 17.29
N PRO A 27 3.60 -9.66 16.46
CA PRO A 27 4.51 -8.60 16.92
C PRO A 27 3.78 -7.30 17.31
N THR A 28 2.56 -7.10 16.80
CA THR A 28 1.75 -5.90 17.00
C THR A 28 0.26 -6.25 16.99
N SER A 29 -0.57 -5.46 17.67
CA SER A 29 -2.02 -5.63 17.65
C SER A 29 -2.57 -5.34 16.24
N GLY A 30 -3.69 -5.98 15.88
CA GLY A 30 -4.35 -5.74 14.58
C GLY A 30 -4.86 -4.30 14.42
N GLU A 31 -5.23 -3.66 15.53
CA GLU A 31 -5.67 -2.25 15.52
C GLU A 31 -4.52 -1.32 15.15
N GLU A 32 -3.35 -1.50 15.75
CA GLU A 32 -2.15 -0.72 15.46
C GLU A 32 -1.75 -0.84 13.98
N VAL A 33 -1.81 -2.05 13.42
CA VAL A 33 -1.54 -2.28 12.00
C VAL A 33 -2.57 -1.56 11.12
N ARG A 34 -3.85 -1.58 11.48
CA ARG A 34 -4.90 -0.85 10.73
C ARG A 34 -4.68 0.65 10.77
N THR A 35 -4.39 1.20 11.94
CA THR A 35 -4.10 2.63 12.10
C THR A 35 -2.88 3.04 11.28
N GLN A 36 -1.78 2.29 11.36
CA GLN A 36 -0.59 2.55 10.55
C GLN A 36 -0.86 2.45 9.06
N LEU A 37 -1.65 1.47 8.63
CA LEU A 37 -2.00 1.29 7.21
C LEU A 37 -2.87 2.46 6.70
N GLN A 38 -3.84 2.89 7.50
CA GLN A 38 -4.69 4.03 7.18
C GLN A 38 -3.86 5.31 7.07
N GLU A 39 -2.99 5.61 8.05
CA GLU A 39 -2.12 6.77 7.99
C GLU A 39 -1.20 6.75 6.77
N ARG A 40 -0.55 5.61 6.50
CA ARG A 40 0.33 5.46 5.32
C ARG A 40 -0.44 5.68 4.02
N SER A 41 -1.68 5.19 3.95
CA SER A 41 -2.54 5.37 2.77
C SER A 41 -2.93 6.84 2.56
N ILE A 42 -3.25 7.55 3.64
CA ILE A 42 -3.55 8.99 3.59
C ILE A 42 -2.32 9.77 3.13
N ARG A 43 -1.16 9.53 3.76
CA ARG A 43 0.11 10.18 3.38
C ARG A 43 0.43 9.97 1.91
N LEU A 44 0.34 8.74 1.43
CA LEU A 44 0.59 8.41 0.02
C LEU A 44 -0.37 9.15 -0.92
N ARG A 45 -1.67 9.20 -0.58
CA ARG A 45 -2.67 9.91 -1.37
C ARG A 45 -2.35 11.40 -1.45
N ASP A 46 -1.97 12.01 -0.34
CA ASP A 46 -1.71 13.44 -0.28
C ASP A 46 -0.39 13.80 -0.98
N GLU A 47 0.62 12.93 -0.91
CA GLU A 47 1.85 13.06 -1.70
C GLU A 47 1.55 13.01 -3.21
N ILE A 48 0.73 12.06 -3.66
CA ILE A 48 0.32 11.96 -5.07
C ILE A 48 -0.42 13.23 -5.53
N LYS A 49 -1.34 13.75 -4.71
CA LYS A 49 -2.03 15.00 -5.03
C LYS A 49 -1.07 16.18 -5.12
N ALA A 50 -0.18 16.33 -4.14
CA ALA A 50 0.78 17.42 -4.11
C ALA A 50 1.67 17.41 -5.36
N VAL A 51 2.14 16.23 -5.77
CA VAL A 51 2.89 16.06 -7.02
C VAL A 51 2.03 16.43 -8.23
N ALA A 52 0.79 15.93 -8.32
CA ALA A 52 -0.10 16.25 -9.43
C ALA A 52 -0.38 17.76 -9.55
N ASP A 53 -0.61 18.43 -8.42
CA ASP A 53 -0.87 19.87 -8.36
C ASP A 53 0.37 20.68 -8.74
N ALA A 54 1.55 20.28 -8.27
CA ALA A 54 2.82 20.89 -8.68
C ALA A 54 3.04 20.77 -10.20
N ARG A 55 2.81 19.59 -10.78
CA ARG A 55 2.92 19.36 -12.23
C ARG A 55 1.92 20.17 -13.03
N ARG A 56 0.69 20.33 -12.54
CA ARG A 56 -0.32 21.20 -13.15
C ARG A 56 0.15 22.66 -13.15
N ALA A 57 0.65 23.16 -12.02
CA ALA A 57 1.15 24.53 -11.92
C ALA A 57 2.36 24.78 -12.85
N GLU A 58 3.24 23.80 -13.02
CA GLU A 58 4.33 23.87 -14.00
C GLU A 58 3.83 23.97 -15.44
N LEU A 59 2.89 23.10 -15.84
CA LEU A 59 2.31 23.10 -17.19
C LEU A 59 1.53 24.39 -17.49
N GLU A 60 0.82 24.94 -16.52
CA GLU A 60 0.11 26.22 -16.67
C GLU A 60 1.08 27.38 -16.91
N ARG A 61 2.23 27.40 -16.22
CA ARG A 61 3.29 28.40 -16.46
C ARG A 61 3.88 28.25 -17.86
N GLU A 62 4.17 27.03 -18.28
CA GLU A 62 4.70 26.76 -19.62
C GLU A 62 3.69 27.20 -20.71
N LEU A 63 2.41 26.87 -20.55
CA LEU A 63 1.35 27.35 -21.45
C LEU A 63 1.24 28.88 -21.47
N ALA A 64 1.40 29.55 -20.33
CA ALA A 64 1.40 31.01 -20.28
C ALA A 64 2.58 31.62 -21.05
N THR A 65 3.76 31.01 -20.96
CA THR A 65 4.93 31.45 -21.73
C THR A 65 4.77 31.23 -23.24
N LEU A 66 4.15 30.12 -23.64
CA LEU A 66 3.88 29.82 -25.06
C LEU A 66 2.72 30.65 -25.65
N ARG A 67 1.78 31.08 -24.80
CA ARG A 67 0.67 31.98 -25.17
C ARG A 67 1.04 33.46 -25.20
N ALA A 68 2.21 33.85 -24.66
CA ALA A 68 2.75 35.18 -24.89
C ALA A 68 2.86 35.39 -26.41
N PRO A 69 2.37 36.52 -26.95
CA PRO A 69 2.02 36.62 -28.36
C PRO A 69 3.21 36.26 -29.23
N TYR A 70 3.07 35.16 -29.97
CA TYR A 70 3.91 34.82 -31.11
C TYR A 70 3.71 35.93 -32.15
N LYS A 71 4.46 37.02 -31.98
CA LYS A 71 4.58 38.11 -32.93
C LYS A 71 5.32 37.52 -34.14
N LYS A 72 4.55 36.99 -35.09
CA LYS A 72 5.04 36.83 -36.47
C LYS A 72 5.41 38.23 -36.94
N GLU A 73 6.71 38.49 -37.03
CA GLU A 73 7.22 39.42 -38.04
C GLU A 73 6.89 38.89 -39.44
#